data_AF-A0A813LJU9-F1
#
_entry.id   AF-A0A813LJU9-F1
#
_cell.length_a   1.000
_cell.length_b   1.000
_cell.length_c   1.000
_cell.angle_alpha   90.00
_cell.angle_beta   90.00
_cell.angle_gamma   90.00
#
_symmetry.space_group_name_H-M   'P 1'
#
loop_
_entity.id
_entity.type
_entity.pdbx_description
1 polymer ?
#
loop_
_entity_poly.entity_id
_entity_poly.type
_entity_poly.pdbx_seq_one_letter_code
_entity_poly.pdbx_strand_id
1 'polypeptide(L)'
;MEGRWRVTQTLVAYNAPLGREFLAYGNDQVAQKVLQEQQKQLGIPVEFELRYLRTQRNNTVEDRAFNVRSRLDAFAGKQVVKSVGYVDVPANTREDALKAGNGPEDPLLTTIINFKGAVQKIFITAFQTEQDKEGNVWRGLASQRTVFAAPGAGYNPLTVDEEAVTAIRRGPNNNDNNTKGVRGRFRLLGYLNPNDKLFFKAGNKAVTIADYSLQYSYVGEVEQPSTTATATTTTSPPI
;
A
#
# COMPACT_ATOMS: atom_id res chain seq x y z
N MET A 1 -3.95 0.36 16.77
CA MET A 1 -3.50 0.80 15.44
C MET A 1 -4.46 1.81 14.83
N GLU A 2 -5.75 1.84 15.18
CA GLU A 2 -6.63 2.96 14.80
C GLU A 2 -6.01 4.33 15.13
N GLY A 3 -6.28 5.31 14.27
CA GLY A 3 -5.79 6.69 14.38
C GLY A 3 -4.79 7.07 13.28
N ARG A 4 -4.20 8.26 13.42
CA ARG A 4 -3.12 8.77 12.58
C ARG A 4 -1.77 8.55 13.22
N TRP A 5 -0.80 8.20 12.39
CA TRP A 5 0.54 7.85 12.80
C TRP A 5 1.53 8.54 11.88
N ARG A 6 2.52 9.20 12.46
CA ARG A 6 3.71 9.61 11.72
C ARG A 6 4.62 8.41 11.64
N VAL A 7 5.10 8.13 10.44
CA VAL A 7 5.89 6.95 10.14
C VAL A 7 7.18 7.40 9.49
N THR A 8 8.29 6.95 10.06
CA THR A 8 9.61 6.99 9.43
C THR A 8 9.86 5.62 8.81
N GLN A 9 9.99 5.57 7.49
CA GLN A 9 10.35 4.37 6.74
C GLN A 9 11.75 4.53 6.17
N THR A 10 12.59 3.51 6.34
CA THR A 10 13.96 3.51 5.83
C THR A 10 14.19 2.24 5.03
N LEU A 11 14.64 2.35 3.78
CA LEU A 11 15.10 1.20 2.99
C LEU A 11 16.41 0.70 3.62
N VAL A 12 16.41 -0.53 4.13
CA VAL A 12 17.56 -1.11 4.81
C VAL A 12 18.33 -2.09 3.94
N ALA A 13 17.65 -2.75 3.00
CA ALA A 13 18.29 -3.62 2.03
C ALA A 13 17.47 -3.70 0.73
N TYR A 14 18.16 -3.87 -0.39
CA TYR A 14 17.56 -4.14 -1.69
C TYR A 14 18.37 -5.22 -2.40
N ASN A 15 17.70 -6.31 -2.79
CA ASN A 15 18.33 -7.48 -3.38
C ASN A 15 17.61 -7.92 -4.66
N ALA A 16 18.39 -8.45 -5.61
CA ALA A 16 17.90 -9.11 -6.82
C ALA A 16 18.35 -10.59 -6.80
N PRO A 17 17.68 -11.46 -6.04
CA PRO A 17 18.20 -12.79 -5.65
C PRO A 17 18.45 -13.72 -6.84
N LEU A 18 17.76 -13.53 -7.96
CA LEU A 18 17.96 -14.34 -9.17
C LEU A 18 18.94 -13.71 -10.17
N GLY A 19 19.48 -12.52 -9.87
CA GLY A 19 20.40 -11.79 -10.74
C GLY A 19 19.77 -10.57 -11.41
N ARG A 20 20.63 -9.71 -11.96
CA ARG A 20 20.24 -8.38 -12.47
C ARG A 20 19.43 -8.44 -13.76
N GLU A 21 19.59 -9.52 -14.52
CA GLU A 21 18.84 -9.81 -15.75
C GLU A 21 17.31 -9.73 -15.54
N PHE A 22 16.83 -9.97 -14.31
CA PHE A 22 15.41 -9.91 -13.97
C PHE A 22 14.87 -8.52 -13.60
N LEU A 23 15.71 -7.48 -13.50
CA LEU A 23 15.30 -6.14 -13.02
C LEU A 23 14.77 -5.22 -14.11
N ALA A 24 14.99 -5.57 -15.37
CA ALA A 24 14.66 -4.71 -16.50
C ALA A 24 14.45 -5.50 -17.79
N TYR A 25 13.73 -6.64 -17.70
CA TYR A 25 13.43 -7.48 -18.88
C TYR A 25 14.69 -7.90 -19.65
N GLY A 26 15.79 -8.19 -18.93
CA GLY A 26 17.09 -8.53 -19.52
C GLY A 26 17.93 -7.34 -20.02
N ASN A 27 17.50 -6.09 -19.83
CA ASN A 27 18.28 -4.92 -20.20
C ASN A 27 19.27 -4.54 -19.09
N ASP A 28 20.54 -4.94 -19.24
CA ASP A 28 21.59 -4.71 -18.25
C ASP A 28 21.83 -3.23 -17.93
N GLN A 29 21.77 -2.33 -18.91
CA GLN A 29 21.98 -0.90 -18.67
C GLN A 29 20.85 -0.31 -17.79
N VAL A 30 19.61 -0.71 -18.05
CA VAL A 30 18.46 -0.27 -17.25
C VAL A 30 18.49 -0.94 -15.87
N ALA A 31 18.80 -2.24 -15.79
CA ALA A 31 18.94 -2.95 -14.52
C ALA A 31 20.00 -2.31 -13.62
N GLN A 32 21.14 -1.90 -14.19
CA GLN A 32 22.19 -1.20 -13.46
C GLN A 32 21.72 0.16 -12.93
N LYS A 33 20.96 0.92 -13.73
CA LYS A 33 20.38 2.20 -13.28
C LYS A 33 19.35 2.00 -12.16
N VAL A 34 18.51 0.97 -12.26
CA VAL A 34 17.54 0.61 -11.21
C VAL A 34 18.29 0.31 -9.91
N LEU A 35 19.32 -0.53 -9.96
CA LEU A 35 20.12 -0.88 -8.78
C LEU A 35 20.79 0.35 -8.16
N GLN A 36 21.42 1.19 -8.99
CA GLN A 36 22.05 2.43 -8.52
C GLN A 36 21.03 3.35 -7.85
N GLU A 37 19.83 3.49 -8.41
CA GLU A 37 18.80 4.33 -7.83
C GLU A 37 18.30 3.78 -6.49
N GLN A 38 18.09 2.47 -6.37
CA GLN A 38 17.72 1.85 -5.09
C GLN A 38 18.84 1.97 -4.05
N GLN A 39 20.10 1.82 -4.46
CA GLN A 39 21.25 1.96 -3.57
C GLN A 39 21.37 3.37 -2.99
N LYS A 40 21.06 4.42 -3.76
CA LYS A 40 21.05 5.80 -3.24
C LYS A 40 20.03 5.99 -2.12
N GLN A 41 18.96 5.21 -2.08
CA GLN A 41 17.90 5.33 -1.08
C GLN A 41 18.20 4.55 0.20
N LEU A 42 19.25 3.70 0.21
CA LEU A 42 19.60 2.91 1.39
C LEU A 42 19.97 3.80 2.57
N GLY A 43 19.34 3.53 3.71
CA GLY A 43 19.58 4.28 4.95
C GLY A 43 18.97 5.68 4.98
N ILE A 44 18.36 6.16 3.89
CA ILE A 44 17.69 7.46 3.88
C ILE A 44 16.30 7.32 4.52
N PRO A 45 16.02 8.00 5.64
CA PRO A 45 14.70 7.98 6.24
C PRO A 45 13.73 8.85 5.43
N VAL A 46 12.53 8.33 5.19
CA VAL A 46 11.40 9.04 4.59
C VAL A 46 10.27 9.10 5.60
N GLU A 47 9.79 10.31 5.88
CA GLU A 47 8.70 10.54 6.82
C GLU A 47 7.38 10.81 6.09
N PHE A 48 6.30 10.19 6.57
CA PHE A 48 4.94 10.42 6.09
C PHE A 48 3.90 10.08 7.16
N GLU A 49 2.62 10.30 6.86
CA GLU A 49 1.52 9.91 7.75
C GLU A 49 0.81 8.67 7.21
N LEU A 50 0.44 7.77 8.12
CA LEU A 50 -0.49 6.68 7.85
C LEU A 50 -1.73 6.84 8.73
N ARG A 51 -2.85 6.42 8.16
CA ARG A 51 -4.18 6.46 8.75
C ARG A 51 -4.77 5.05 8.78
N TYR A 52 -5.30 4.69 9.94
CA TYR A 52 -6.02 3.43 10.14
C TYR A 52 -7.39 3.75 10.74
N LEU A 53 -8.42 3.15 10.16
CA LEU A 53 -9.81 3.39 10.48
C LEU A 53 -10.41 2.18 11.17
N ARG A 54 -11.44 2.41 11.98
CA ARG A 54 -12.30 1.36 12.50
C ARG A 54 -13.51 1.21 11.58
N THR A 55 -13.69 0.02 11.03
CA THR A 55 -14.87 -0.31 10.21
C THR A 55 -16.12 -0.43 11.06
N GLN A 56 -17.30 -0.43 10.43
CA GLN A 56 -18.58 -0.76 11.09
C GLN A 56 -18.54 -2.07 11.89
N ARG A 57 -17.77 -3.06 11.41
CA ARG A 57 -17.56 -4.37 12.07
C ARG A 57 -16.53 -4.37 13.20
N ASN A 58 -16.11 -3.19 13.66
CA ASN A 58 -15.09 -3.00 14.68
C ASN A 58 -13.68 -3.53 14.32
N ASN A 59 -13.40 -3.78 13.03
CA ASN A 59 -12.08 -4.13 12.53
C ASN A 59 -11.23 -2.87 12.32
N THR A 60 -9.93 -2.92 12.65
CA THR A 60 -9.00 -1.87 12.23
C THR A 60 -8.49 -2.18 10.83
N VAL A 61 -8.66 -1.25 9.89
CA VAL A 61 -8.19 -1.38 8.51
C VAL A 61 -7.36 -0.17 8.10
N GLU A 62 -6.51 -0.38 7.11
CA GLU A 62 -5.75 0.71 6.50
C GLU A 62 -6.68 1.61 5.67
N ASP A 63 -6.55 2.93 5.84
CA ASP A 63 -7.07 3.88 4.86
C ASP A 63 -6.10 3.96 3.68
N ARG A 64 -6.24 3.00 2.76
CA ARG A 64 -5.33 2.87 1.62
C ARG A 64 -5.33 4.11 0.73
N ALA A 65 -6.47 4.78 0.56
CA ALA A 65 -6.53 5.97 -0.27
C ALA A 65 -5.67 7.11 0.31
N PHE A 66 -5.79 7.37 1.61
CA PHE A 66 -4.94 8.32 2.31
C PHE A 66 -3.46 7.89 2.29
N ASN A 67 -3.20 6.64 2.67
CA ASN A 67 -1.86 6.13 2.90
C ASN A 67 -1.03 6.05 1.62
N VAL A 68 -1.65 5.62 0.50
CA VAL A 68 -0.99 5.58 -0.80
C VAL A 68 -0.60 6.99 -1.25
N ARG A 69 -1.48 7.99 -1.12
CA ARG A 69 -1.13 9.39 -1.40
C ARG A 69 0.05 9.83 -0.55
N SER A 70 -0.06 9.69 0.78
CA SER A 70 0.95 10.17 1.72
C SER A 70 2.31 9.54 1.43
N ARG A 71 2.36 8.22 1.19
CA ARG A 71 3.58 7.51 0.84
C ARG A 71 4.17 8.00 -0.49
N LEU A 72 3.37 8.07 -1.55
CA LEU A 72 3.86 8.46 -2.88
C LEU A 72 4.40 9.89 -2.92
N ASP A 73 3.68 10.85 -2.31
CA ASP A 73 4.12 12.24 -2.26
C ASP A 73 5.41 12.40 -1.42
N ALA A 74 5.52 11.67 -0.30
CA ALA A 74 6.71 11.71 0.54
C ALA A 74 7.95 11.13 -0.14
N PHE A 75 7.83 9.95 -0.77
CA PHE A 75 8.95 9.35 -1.53
C PHE A 75 9.33 10.18 -2.76
N ALA A 76 8.40 10.93 -3.35
CA ALA A 76 8.70 11.86 -4.43
C ALA A 76 9.34 13.18 -3.96
N GLY A 77 9.30 13.48 -2.65
CA GLY A 77 9.74 14.75 -2.07
C GLY A 77 8.90 15.96 -2.49
N LYS A 78 7.74 15.74 -3.13
CA LYS A 78 6.83 16.76 -3.65
C LYS A 78 5.47 16.15 -3.94
N GLN A 79 4.45 17.00 -4.05
CA GLN A 79 3.11 16.56 -4.43
C GLN A 79 3.07 16.10 -5.89
N VAL A 80 2.90 14.79 -6.09
CA VAL A 80 2.78 14.15 -7.41
C VAL A 80 1.39 13.54 -7.63
N VAL A 81 0.71 13.18 -6.54
CA VAL A 81 -0.62 12.57 -6.58
C VAL A 81 -1.71 13.64 -6.69
N LYS A 82 -2.47 13.62 -7.79
CA LYS A 82 -3.65 14.48 -7.99
C LYS A 82 -4.83 13.97 -7.15
N SER A 83 -5.18 12.69 -7.26
CA SER A 83 -6.26 12.09 -6.49
C SER A 83 -6.02 10.60 -6.24
N VAL A 84 -6.61 10.08 -5.16
CA VAL A 84 -6.71 8.65 -4.89
C VAL A 84 -8.17 8.36 -4.55
N GLY A 85 -8.71 7.27 -5.09
CA GLY A 85 -10.07 6.83 -4.81
C GLY A 85 -10.14 5.32 -4.63
N TYR A 86 -11.15 4.87 -3.89
CA TYR A 86 -11.55 3.47 -3.87
C TYR A 86 -12.30 3.13 -5.15
N VAL A 87 -12.11 1.92 -5.65
CA VAL A 87 -12.78 1.47 -6.88
C VAL A 87 -13.30 0.06 -6.72
N ASP A 88 -14.52 -0.15 -7.20
CA ASP A 88 -15.12 -1.47 -7.29
C ASP A 88 -14.40 -2.31 -8.33
N VAL A 89 -14.19 -3.57 -7.97
CA VAL A 89 -13.73 -4.62 -8.89
C VAL A 89 -14.56 -5.87 -8.65
N PRO A 90 -14.67 -6.79 -9.64
CA PRO A 90 -15.50 -7.98 -9.48
C PRO A 90 -15.21 -8.83 -8.23
N ALA A 91 -13.98 -8.79 -7.71
CA ALA A 91 -13.58 -9.51 -6.50
C ALA A 91 -13.73 -8.71 -5.19
N ASN A 92 -14.09 -7.43 -5.26
CA ASN A 92 -14.22 -6.53 -4.12
C ASN A 92 -15.09 -5.32 -4.50
N THR A 93 -16.40 -5.51 -4.43
CA THR A 93 -17.37 -4.45 -4.68
C THR A 93 -17.89 -3.87 -3.36
N ARG A 94 -18.38 -2.64 -3.40
CA ARG A 94 -19.10 -1.98 -2.31
C ARG A 94 -20.33 -2.78 -1.93
N GLU A 95 -21.05 -3.32 -2.91
CA GLU A 95 -22.23 -4.16 -2.66
C GLU A 95 -21.88 -5.38 -1.81
N ASP A 96 -20.82 -6.11 -2.17
CA ASP A 96 -20.39 -7.29 -1.41
C ASP A 96 -19.83 -6.91 -0.03
N ALA A 97 -19.11 -5.79 0.07
CA ALA A 97 -18.62 -5.27 1.35
C ALA A 97 -19.79 -4.93 2.29
N LEU A 98 -20.84 -4.28 1.79
CA LEU A 98 -22.06 -3.97 2.53
C LEU A 98 -22.78 -5.25 2.97
N LYS A 99 -22.94 -6.23 2.07
CA LYS A 99 -23.51 -7.55 2.40
C LYS A 99 -22.71 -8.29 3.48
N ALA A 100 -21.39 -8.10 3.50
CA ALA A 100 -20.50 -8.64 4.53
C ALA A 100 -20.52 -7.85 5.85
N GLY A 101 -21.32 -6.79 5.95
CA GLY A 101 -21.54 -5.99 7.17
C GLY A 101 -20.65 -4.76 7.33
N ASN A 102 -19.87 -4.38 6.31
CA ASN A 102 -19.15 -3.11 6.32
C ASN A 102 -20.12 -1.94 6.08
N GLY A 103 -19.75 -0.75 6.54
CA GLY A 103 -20.47 0.50 6.28
C GLY A 103 -20.25 1.03 4.85
N PRO A 104 -21.10 1.96 4.39
CA PRO A 104 -20.97 2.59 3.07
C PRO A 104 -19.64 3.36 2.91
N GLU A 105 -19.12 3.90 4.00
CA GLU A 105 -17.87 4.67 4.03
C GLU A 105 -16.64 3.83 4.42
N ASP A 106 -16.82 2.54 4.75
CA ASP A 106 -15.70 1.68 5.12
C ASP A 106 -14.74 1.52 3.92
N PRO A 107 -13.40 1.53 4.12
CA PRO A 107 -12.45 1.40 3.03
C PRO A 107 -12.59 0.11 2.20
N LEU A 108 -12.49 0.23 0.88
CA LEU A 108 -12.24 -0.93 0.00
C LEU A 108 -10.74 -1.27 -0.03
N LEU A 109 -10.40 -2.40 -0.64
CA LEU A 109 -9.00 -2.84 -0.77
C LEU A 109 -8.34 -2.21 -2.01
N THR A 110 -9.08 -2.06 -3.10
CA THR A 110 -8.56 -1.61 -4.40
C THR A 110 -8.60 -0.09 -4.49
N THR A 111 -7.50 0.50 -4.98
CA THR A 111 -7.39 1.94 -5.18
C THR A 111 -7.01 2.29 -6.62
N ILE A 112 -7.47 3.45 -7.06
CA ILE A 112 -7.01 4.14 -8.27
C ILE A 112 -6.30 5.43 -7.86
N ILE A 113 -5.14 5.67 -8.45
CA ILE A 113 -4.29 6.83 -8.23
C ILE A 113 -4.19 7.58 -9.55
N ASN A 114 -4.52 8.87 -9.53
CA ASN A 114 -4.31 9.76 -10.66
C ASN A 114 -3.11 10.66 -10.37
N PHE A 115 -2.13 10.63 -11.25
CA PHE A 115 -0.99 11.55 -11.29
C PHE A 115 -1.23 12.62 -12.35
N LYS A 116 -0.32 13.59 -12.45
CA LYS A 116 -0.27 14.52 -13.59
C LYS A 116 0.24 13.76 -14.84
N GLY A 117 -0.67 13.27 -15.68
CA GLY A 117 -0.34 12.58 -16.94
C GLY A 117 -0.17 11.06 -16.85
N ALA A 118 -0.48 10.45 -15.71
CA ALA A 118 -0.46 9.00 -15.53
C ALA A 118 -1.56 8.54 -14.57
N VAL A 119 -1.89 7.26 -14.64
CA VAL A 119 -2.84 6.58 -13.77
C VAL A 119 -2.24 5.27 -13.28
N GLN A 120 -2.49 4.93 -12.02
CA GLN A 120 -2.10 3.67 -11.43
C GLN A 120 -3.29 3.04 -10.73
N LYS A 121 -3.49 1.74 -10.92
CA LYS A 121 -4.49 0.96 -10.18
C LYS A 121 -3.77 -0.12 -9.38
N ILE A 122 -4.08 -0.21 -8.09
CA ILE A 122 -3.52 -1.22 -7.19
C ILE A 122 -4.64 -2.16 -6.79
N PHE A 123 -4.51 -3.42 -7.15
CA PHE A 123 -5.41 -4.51 -6.79
C PHE A 123 -4.79 -5.28 -5.64
N ILE A 124 -5.55 -5.49 -4.55
CA ILE A 124 -5.19 -6.49 -3.55
C ILE A 124 -5.92 -7.77 -3.92
N THR A 125 -5.16 -8.80 -4.29
CA THR A 125 -5.70 -10.07 -4.79
C THR A 125 -5.81 -11.13 -3.71
N ALA A 126 -4.99 -11.01 -2.66
CA ALA A 126 -5.10 -11.80 -1.45
C ALA A 126 -4.64 -10.98 -0.25
N PHE A 127 -5.26 -11.20 0.90
CA PHE A 127 -4.86 -10.58 2.16
C PHE A 127 -5.02 -11.57 3.30
N GLN A 128 -3.96 -11.77 4.07
CA GLN A 128 -3.94 -12.61 5.25
C GLN A 128 -3.30 -11.85 6.40
N THR A 129 -3.79 -12.08 7.61
CA THR A 129 -3.24 -11.48 8.81
C THR A 129 -3.18 -12.50 9.93
N GLU A 130 -2.24 -12.29 10.84
CA GLU A 130 -2.16 -13.02 12.09
C GLU A 130 -1.73 -12.07 13.20
N GLN A 131 -2.09 -12.45 14.42
CA GLN A 131 -1.68 -11.76 15.63
C GLN A 131 -1.08 -12.81 16.57
N ASP A 132 -0.02 -12.46 17.29
CA ASP A 132 0.48 -13.31 18.36
C ASP A 132 -0.52 -13.42 19.52
N LYS A 133 -0.35 -14.43 20.37
CA LYS A 133 -1.29 -14.71 21.47
C LYS A 133 -1.36 -13.57 22.47
N GLU A 134 -0.24 -12.88 22.68
CA GLU A 134 -0.10 -11.77 23.60
C GLU A 134 -0.58 -10.43 23.01
N GLY A 135 -0.95 -10.41 21.72
CA GLY A 135 -1.45 -9.23 21.02
C GLY A 135 -0.41 -8.13 20.77
N ASN A 136 0.88 -8.44 20.93
CA ASN A 136 2.00 -7.51 20.82
C ASN A 136 2.60 -7.45 19.42
N VAL A 137 2.38 -8.49 18.61
CA VAL A 137 2.86 -8.59 17.23
C VAL A 137 1.69 -8.86 16.30
N TRP A 138 1.59 -8.04 15.25
CA TRP A 138 0.69 -8.29 14.12
C TRP A 138 1.53 -8.51 12.87
N ARG A 139 1.12 -9.49 12.06
CA ARG A 139 1.71 -9.73 10.74
C ARG A 139 0.62 -9.70 9.69
N GLY A 140 0.95 -9.17 8.53
CA GLY A 140 0.07 -9.11 7.37
C GLY A 140 0.82 -9.49 6.12
N LEU A 141 0.17 -10.24 5.26
CA LEU A 141 0.59 -10.57 3.90
C LEU A 141 -0.45 -10.04 2.94
N ALA A 142 -0.04 -9.26 1.96
CA ALA A 142 -0.89 -8.81 0.87
C ALA A 142 -0.26 -9.16 -0.47
N SER A 143 -0.92 -9.98 -1.27
CA SER A 143 -0.59 -10.12 -2.69
C SER A 143 -1.27 -8.99 -3.45
N GLN A 144 -0.50 -8.28 -4.27
CA GLN A 144 -0.99 -7.13 -5.01
C GLN A 144 -0.56 -7.15 -6.47
N ARG A 145 -1.43 -6.64 -7.33
CA ARG A 145 -1.11 -6.32 -8.72
C ARG A 145 -1.21 -4.82 -8.91
N THR A 146 -0.17 -4.21 -9.45
CA THR A 146 -0.15 -2.80 -9.82
C THR A 146 -0.17 -2.69 -11.34
N VAL A 147 -1.12 -1.91 -11.87
CA VAL A 147 -1.14 -1.52 -13.29
C VAL A 147 -0.89 -0.03 -13.37
N PHE A 148 0.18 0.37 -14.05
CA PHE A 148 0.56 1.76 -14.26
C PHE A 148 0.48 2.10 -15.75
N ALA A 149 -0.22 3.17 -16.09
CA ALA A 149 -0.34 3.67 -17.46
C ALA A 149 -0.01 5.16 -17.50
N ALA A 150 0.89 5.56 -18.39
CA ALA A 150 1.21 6.95 -18.66
C ALA A 150 0.94 7.26 -20.14
N PRO A 151 -0.29 7.69 -20.50
CA PRO A 151 -0.62 8.07 -21.86
C PRO A 151 0.37 9.12 -22.40
N GLY A 152 0.95 8.87 -23.57
CA GLY A 152 1.96 9.74 -24.18
C GLY A 152 3.41 9.44 -23.78
N ALA A 153 3.67 8.48 -22.88
CA ALA A 153 5.02 8.10 -22.50
C ALA A 153 5.71 7.14 -23.51
N GLY A 154 4.99 6.69 -24.54
CA GLY A 154 5.55 5.87 -25.61
C GLY A 154 5.75 4.39 -25.28
N TYR A 155 5.18 3.90 -24.18
CA TYR A 155 5.21 2.48 -23.79
C TYR A 155 3.83 1.99 -23.33
N ASN A 156 3.62 0.68 -23.42
CA ASN A 156 2.41 0.00 -22.96
C ASN A 156 2.30 0.05 -21.44
N PRO A 157 1.08 0.00 -20.86
CA PRO A 157 0.91 -0.07 -19.42
C PRO A 157 1.80 -1.12 -18.76
N LEU A 158 2.47 -0.73 -17.69
CA LEU A 158 3.33 -1.60 -16.90
C LEU A 158 2.48 -2.35 -15.88
N THR A 159 2.69 -3.65 -15.76
CA THR A 159 2.04 -4.48 -14.74
C THR A 159 3.11 -5.11 -13.86
N VAL A 160 2.98 -4.90 -12.55
CA VAL A 160 3.90 -5.45 -11.55
C VAL A 160 3.09 -6.27 -10.56
N ASP A 161 3.52 -7.49 -10.31
CA ASP A 161 2.96 -8.36 -9.28
C ASP A 161 3.91 -8.38 -8.08
N GLU A 162 3.37 -8.13 -6.89
CA GLU A 162 4.16 -8.01 -5.68
C GLU A 162 3.47 -8.69 -4.50
N GLU A 163 4.28 -9.10 -3.52
CA GLU A 163 3.80 -9.45 -2.18
C GLU A 163 4.39 -8.51 -1.15
N ALA A 164 3.50 -7.91 -0.37
CA ALA A 164 3.80 -7.03 0.75
C ALA A 164 3.69 -7.82 2.06
N VAL A 165 4.82 -8.04 2.72
CA VAL A 165 4.91 -8.67 4.04
C VAL A 165 5.17 -7.61 5.08
N THR A 166 4.23 -7.43 6.00
CA THR A 166 4.34 -6.46 7.09
C THR A 166 4.37 -7.18 8.42
N ALA A 167 5.28 -6.80 9.31
CA ALA A 167 5.25 -7.19 10.70
C ALA A 167 5.37 -5.93 11.57
N ILE A 168 4.40 -5.69 12.43
CA ILE A 168 4.43 -4.58 13.40
C ILE A 168 4.46 -5.16 14.81
N ARG A 169 5.20 -4.51 15.68
CA ARG A 169 5.35 -4.84 17.08
C ARG A 169 5.08 -3.59 17.92
N ARG A 170 4.28 -3.76 18.96
CA ARG A 170 4.09 -2.72 19.98
C ARG A 170 5.44 -2.41 20.62
N GLY A 171 5.82 -1.14 20.63
CA GLY A 171 7.00 -0.69 21.36
C GLY A 171 6.78 -0.81 22.88
N PRO A 172 7.86 -0.81 23.67
CA PRO A 172 7.73 -0.74 25.13
C PRO A 172 6.89 0.48 25.51
N ASN A 173 5.94 0.30 26.42
CA ASN A 173 5.27 1.42 27.08
C ASN A 173 6.32 2.10 27.95
N ASN A 174 6.93 3.18 27.45
CA ASN A 174 7.70 4.03 28.35
C ASN A 174 6.70 4.72 29.28
N ASN A 175 6.94 4.65 30.58
CA ASN A 175 6.09 5.24 31.63
C ASN A 175 5.99 6.78 31.55
N ASP A 176 6.70 7.41 30.61
CA ASP A 176 6.53 8.82 30.26
C ASP A 176 5.36 8.97 29.29
N ASN A 177 4.23 9.37 29.87
CA ASN A 177 2.99 9.84 29.25
C ASN A 177 3.02 9.98 27.70
N ASN A 178 2.22 9.11 27.08
CA ASN A 178 1.44 9.36 25.86
C ASN A 178 2.07 9.06 24.48
N THR A 179 3.29 8.54 24.37
CA THR A 179 3.79 8.05 23.06
C THR A 179 3.61 6.53 22.93
N LYS A 180 2.50 6.11 22.33
CA LYS A 180 2.33 4.74 21.84
C LYS A 180 3.30 4.52 20.69
N GLY A 181 4.46 3.93 20.97
CA GLY A 181 5.45 3.59 19.94
C GLY A 181 5.07 2.28 19.26
N VAL A 182 5.12 2.23 17.93
CA VAL A 182 5.04 0.98 17.17
C VAL A 182 6.27 0.89 16.27
N ARG A 183 6.90 -0.29 16.24
CA ARG A 183 8.03 -0.57 15.33
C ARG A 183 7.60 -1.63 14.34
N GLY A 184 8.07 -1.55 13.11
CA GLY A 184 7.71 -2.51 12.09
C GLY A 184 8.86 -2.88 11.18
N ARG A 185 8.64 -3.96 10.44
CA ARG A 185 9.38 -4.37 9.27
C ARG A 185 8.41 -4.51 8.12
N PHE A 186 8.82 -4.02 6.97
CA PHE A 186 8.06 -4.16 5.74
C PHE A 186 8.98 -4.73 4.67
N ARG A 187 8.54 -5.79 4.01
CA ARG A 187 9.25 -6.45 2.92
C ARG A 187 8.35 -6.45 1.69
N LEU A 188 8.91 -6.00 0.57
CA LEU A 188 8.26 -6.05 -0.73
C LEU A 188 8.99 -7.08 -1.60
N LEU A 189 8.25 -8.08 -2.08
CA LEU A 189 8.71 -9.13 -2.97
C LEU A 189 8.15 -8.86 -4.36
N GLY A 190 8.99 -8.53 -5.34
CA GLY A 190 8.54 -8.33 -6.72
C GLY A 190 8.65 -9.60 -7.55
N TYR A 191 7.65 -9.86 -8.39
CA TYR A 191 7.57 -11.01 -9.28
C TYR A 191 7.49 -10.56 -10.73
N LEU A 192 7.90 -11.44 -11.65
CA LEU A 192 7.68 -11.19 -13.07
C LEU A 192 6.23 -11.43 -13.45
N ASN A 193 5.75 -10.67 -14.42
CA ASN A 193 4.48 -10.93 -15.08
C ASN A 193 4.57 -12.22 -15.93
N PRO A 194 3.52 -13.05 -16.01
CA PRO A 194 3.50 -14.23 -16.86
C PRO A 194 3.77 -13.99 -18.35
N ASN A 195 3.59 -12.74 -18.83
CA ASN A 195 3.89 -12.35 -20.21
C ASN A 195 5.37 -11.97 -20.42
N ASP A 196 6.18 -11.94 -19.36
CA ASP A 196 7.63 -11.70 -19.45
C ASP A 196 8.35 -12.97 -19.95
N LYS A 197 9.30 -12.81 -20.88
CA LYS A 197 10.13 -13.91 -21.40
C LYS A 197 10.92 -14.62 -20.30
N LEU A 198 11.28 -13.91 -19.23
CA LEU A 198 12.05 -14.46 -18.11
C LEU A 198 11.17 -15.11 -17.03
N PHE A 199 9.84 -15.03 -17.13
CA PHE A 199 8.90 -15.53 -16.11
C PHE A 199 9.13 -17.01 -15.77
N PHE A 200 9.17 -17.87 -16.78
CA PHE A 200 9.37 -19.30 -16.58
C PHE A 200 10.78 -19.63 -16.04
N LYS A 201 11.78 -18.81 -16.36
CA LYS A 201 13.14 -18.93 -15.81
C LYS A 201 13.16 -18.59 -14.31
N ALA A 202 12.35 -17.61 -13.88
CA ALA A 202 12.24 -17.24 -12.47
C ALA A 202 11.58 -18.34 -11.62
N GLY A 203 10.73 -19.17 -12.22
CA GLY A 203 10.12 -20.33 -11.54
C GLY A 203 9.26 -19.95 -10.33
N ASN A 204 8.41 -18.92 -10.50
CA ASN A 204 7.53 -18.38 -9.45
C ASN A 204 8.26 -17.84 -8.20
N LYS A 205 9.54 -17.44 -8.34
CA LYS A 205 10.32 -16.83 -7.27
C LYS A 205 10.33 -15.31 -7.40
N ALA A 206 10.43 -14.63 -6.27
CA ALA A 206 10.65 -13.20 -6.24
C ALA A 206 11.96 -12.84 -6.94
N VAL A 207 11.91 -11.86 -7.83
CA VAL A 207 13.06 -11.33 -8.57
C VAL A 207 13.66 -10.09 -7.92
N THR A 208 12.89 -9.43 -7.05
CA THR A 208 13.33 -8.33 -6.20
C THR A 208 12.87 -8.53 -4.77
N ILE A 209 13.70 -8.10 -3.82
CA ILE A 209 13.36 -8.03 -2.41
C ILE A 209 13.81 -6.68 -1.89
N ALA A 210 12.87 -5.88 -1.40
CA ALA A 210 13.15 -4.62 -0.71
C ALA A 210 12.73 -4.73 0.75
N ASP A 211 13.67 -4.54 1.66
CA ASP A 211 13.43 -4.57 3.11
C ASP A 211 13.47 -3.16 3.68
N TYR A 212 12.48 -2.86 4.52
CA TYR A 212 12.31 -1.58 5.17
C TYR A 212 12.13 -1.74 6.67
N SER A 213 12.75 -0.84 7.44
CA SER A 213 12.39 -0.61 8.84
C SER A 213 11.34 0.48 8.93
N LEU A 214 10.39 0.30 9.84
CA LEU A 214 9.33 1.27 10.11
C LEU A 214 9.36 1.69 11.58
N GLN A 215 9.23 2.99 11.83
CA GLN A 215 9.00 3.55 13.16
C GLN A 215 7.76 4.42 13.13
N TYR A 216 6.83 4.16 14.04
CA TYR A 216 5.56 4.86 14.13
C TYR A 216 5.50 5.64 15.43
N SER A 217 5.05 6.89 15.34
CA SER A 217 4.64 7.71 16.46
C SER A 217 3.18 8.12 16.28
N TYR A 218 2.39 7.97 17.35
CA TYR A 218 0.99 8.35 17.33
C TYR A 218 0.84 9.87 17.20
N VAL A 219 -0.03 10.33 16.30
CA VAL A 219 -0.25 11.76 16.01
C VAL A 219 -1.63 12.24 16.46
N GLY A 220 -2.61 11.34 16.52
CA GLY A 220 -3.95 11.66 17.03
C GLY A 220 -5.03 10.74 16.48
N GLU A 221 -6.24 10.91 17.00
CA GLU A 221 -7.42 10.19 16.53
C GLU A 221 -7.77 10.60 15.09
N VAL A 222 -8.51 9.74 14.41
CA VAL A 222 -9.12 10.05 13.11
C VAL A 222 -10.59 10.31 13.36
N GLU A 223 -11.11 11.45 12.92
CA GLU A 223 -12.56 11.62 12.83
C GLU A 223 -13.12 10.56 11.89
N GLN A 224 -14.02 9.73 12.40
CA GLN A 224 -14.79 8.83 11.56
C GLN A 224 -15.62 9.67 10.58
N PRO A 225 -15.75 9.26 9.31
CA PRO A 225 -16.74 9.86 8.43
C PRO A 225 -18.12 9.70 9.11
N SER A 226 -18.75 10.82 9.43
CA SER A 226 -19.99 10.85 10.20
C SER A 226 -21.11 10.13 9.44
N THR A 227 -21.88 9.29 10.14
CA THR A 227 -22.98 8.49 9.59
C THR A 227 -24.26 9.30 9.30
N THR A 228 -24.16 10.63 9.15
CA THR A 228 -25.35 11.50 9.03
C THR A 228 -25.49 12.04 7.61
N ALA A 229 -25.74 11.15 6.65
CA ALA A 229 -26.36 11.55 5.40
C ALA A 229 -27.88 11.42 5.57
N THR A 230 -28.53 12.52 5.94
CA THR A 230 -29.98 12.67 5.86
C THR A 230 -30.43 12.33 4.44
N ALA A 231 -31.27 11.31 4.29
CA ALA A 231 -31.88 10.96 3.01
C ALA A 231 -32.74 12.14 2.52
N THR A 232 -32.23 12.93 1.59
CA THR A 232 -33.04 13.87 0.83
C THR A 232 -33.84 13.06 -0.18
N THR A 233 -35.07 12.73 0.15
CA THR A 233 -36.07 12.22 -0.78
C THR A 233 -36.35 13.29 -1.84
N THR A 234 -35.71 13.16 -3.01
CA THR A 234 -36.11 13.88 -4.22
C THR A 234 -37.31 13.15 -4.83
N THR A 235 -38.51 13.68 -4.58
CA THR A 235 -39.71 13.32 -5.33
C THR A 235 -39.58 13.87 -6.76
N SER A 236 -39.51 12.99 -7.75
CA SER A 236 -39.63 13.37 -9.16
C SER A 236 -41.08 13.80 -9.47
N PRO A 237 -41.30 14.85 -10.28
CA PRO A 237 -42.63 15.21 -10.74
C PRO A 237 -43.13 14.20 -11.80
N PRO A 238 -44.45 13.96 -11.88
CA PRO A 238 -45.03 13.03 -12.83
C PRO A 238 -44.92 13.53 -14.27
N ILE A 239 -44.75 12.59 -15.19
CA ILE A 239 -44.79 12.78 -16.66
C ILE A 239 -46.24 12.97 -17.10
#